data_AF-A0A0A7CN90-F1
#
_entry.id   AF-A0A0A7CN90-F1
#
_cell.length_a   1.000
_cell.length_b   1.000
_cell.length_c   1.000
_cell.angle_alpha   90.00
_cell.angle_beta   90.00
_cell.angle_gamma   90.00
#
_symmetry.space_group_name_H-M   'P 1'
#
loop_
_entity.id
_entity.type
_entity.pdbx_description
1 polymer ?
#
loop_
_entity_poly.entity_id
_entity_poly.type
_entity_poly.pdbx_seq_one_letter_code
_entity_poly.pdbx_strand_id
1 'polypeptide(L)'
;MYAPTFVLASFVATAAAAQNNSVILPNDEHTLQYTQVDFFNLPKCESNVWDIKGPQYDTYSSCTGSTNGPVLGINVFRCHKYAATPQMIDGDSVYGCDECFFGYRRVGPGGPQEIQPLTQVDYKALSFPELRGYFVPQVIADRAGLRSCFLTEGKNLGDLCSSIERASFGQAGGAAAMCILKHPKGCGEGSATELPFAEPLQDDDNCHEYAIVNDKIACTKRN
;
A
#
# COMPACT_ATOMS: atom_id res chain seq x y z
N MET A 1 41.63 16.24 -45.26
CA MET A 1 41.45 15.79 -43.86
C MET A 1 40.05 16.22 -43.44
N TYR A 2 39.10 15.30 -43.36
CA TYR A 2 37.73 15.58 -42.94
C TYR A 2 37.57 15.14 -41.48
N ALA A 3 37.29 16.08 -40.58
CA ALA A 3 36.97 15.77 -39.19
C ALA A 3 35.46 15.47 -39.09
N PRO A 4 35.05 14.37 -38.44
CA PRO A 4 33.64 14.07 -38.24
C PRO A 4 33.09 14.91 -37.08
N THR A 5 32.04 15.67 -37.35
CA THR A 5 31.28 16.39 -36.33
C THR A 5 30.41 15.39 -35.57
N PHE A 6 30.82 15.01 -34.37
CA PHE A 6 29.98 14.25 -33.45
C PHE A 6 28.95 15.20 -32.83
N VAL A 7 27.69 15.07 -33.25
CA VAL A 7 26.55 15.68 -32.56
C VAL A 7 26.22 14.78 -31.37
N LEU A 8 26.65 15.17 -30.17
CA LEU A 8 26.11 14.60 -28.94
C LEU A 8 24.65 15.03 -28.82
N ALA A 9 23.73 14.11 -29.09
CA ALA A 9 22.33 14.25 -28.71
C ALA A 9 22.25 14.14 -27.18
N SER A 10 22.16 15.29 -26.51
CA SER A 10 21.84 15.34 -25.09
C SER A 10 20.43 14.83 -24.89
N PHE A 11 20.29 13.61 -24.38
CA PHE A 11 19.05 13.12 -23.80
C PHE A 11 18.76 13.96 -22.55
N VAL A 12 17.98 15.02 -22.72
CA VAL A 12 17.38 15.71 -21.58
C VAL A 12 16.27 14.79 -21.10
N ALA A 13 16.61 13.87 -20.19
CA ALA A 13 15.61 13.21 -19.37
C ALA A 13 14.94 14.31 -18.56
N THR A 14 13.77 14.77 -18.98
CA THR A 14 12.92 15.61 -18.15
C THR A 14 12.50 14.77 -16.95
N ALA A 15 13.19 14.95 -15.83
CA ALA A 15 12.68 14.52 -14.54
C ALA A 15 11.32 15.20 -14.36
N ALA A 16 10.24 14.41 -14.41
CA ALA A 16 8.95 14.91 -13.99
C ALA A 16 9.11 15.38 -12.55
N ALA A 17 8.79 16.65 -12.27
CA ALA A 17 8.78 17.12 -10.90
C ALA A 17 7.75 16.28 -10.13
N ALA A 18 8.16 15.65 -9.03
CA ALA A 18 7.25 14.91 -8.16
C ALA A 18 6.06 15.80 -7.81
N GLN A 19 4.86 15.40 -8.27
CA GLN A 19 3.64 16.12 -7.92
C GLN A 19 3.20 15.70 -6.52
N ASN A 20 2.90 16.68 -5.67
CA ASN A 20 2.37 16.40 -4.33
C ASN A 20 1.02 15.70 -4.46
N ASN A 21 1.00 14.40 -4.26
CA ASN A 21 -0.26 13.66 -4.15
C ASN A 21 -0.72 13.79 -2.70
N SER A 22 -1.98 14.15 -2.51
CA SER A 22 -2.58 14.31 -1.18
C SER A 22 -3.74 13.33 -1.00
N VAL A 23 -3.97 12.91 0.24
CA VAL A 23 -5.14 12.12 0.62
C VAL A 23 -5.88 12.82 1.76
N ILE A 24 -7.20 12.85 1.66
CA ILE A 24 -8.08 13.29 2.73
C ILE A 24 -8.52 12.04 3.49
N LEU A 25 -8.16 11.98 4.77
CA LEU A 25 -8.47 10.85 5.64
C LEU A 25 -9.92 10.92 6.11
N PRO A 26 -10.57 9.76 6.34
CA PRO A 26 -11.93 9.76 6.86
C PRO A 26 -11.99 10.33 8.28
N ASN A 27 -13.06 11.08 8.55
CA ASN A 27 -13.44 11.66 9.86
C ASN A 27 -12.65 12.88 10.34
N ASP A 28 -11.78 13.47 9.51
CA ASP A 28 -11.20 14.79 9.79
C ASP A 28 -10.89 15.53 8.49
N GLU A 29 -11.80 16.45 8.10
CA GLU A 29 -11.65 17.33 6.93
C GLU A 29 -10.38 18.22 7.01
N HIS A 30 -9.67 18.20 8.14
CA HIS A 30 -8.44 18.96 8.38
C HIS A 30 -7.17 18.10 8.48
N THR A 31 -7.26 16.76 8.47
CA THR A 31 -6.06 15.89 8.43
C THR A 31 -5.75 15.50 6.98
N LEU A 32 -5.01 16.38 6.31
CA LEU A 32 -4.35 16.09 5.04
C LEU A 32 -3.03 15.35 5.29
N GLN A 33 -2.88 14.20 4.64
CA GLN A 33 -1.57 13.58 4.44
C GLN A 33 -1.15 13.79 2.99
N TYR A 34 0.13 14.01 2.76
CA TYR A 34 0.66 14.17 1.40
C TYR A 34 2.01 13.50 1.25
N THR A 35 2.39 13.23 0.01
CA THR A 35 3.69 12.67 -0.34
C THR A 35 4.26 13.30 -1.60
N GLN A 36 5.58 13.23 -1.74
CA GLN A 36 6.33 13.64 -2.92
C GLN A 36 7.10 12.44 -3.46
N VAL A 37 6.40 11.55 -4.17
CA VAL A 37 7.01 10.38 -4.81
C VAL A 37 6.50 10.21 -6.23
N ASP A 38 7.31 9.57 -7.04
CA ASP A 38 6.91 9.12 -8.36
C ASP A 38 6.14 7.80 -8.23
N PHE A 39 4.94 7.76 -8.79
CA PHE A 39 4.12 6.57 -8.86
C PHE A 39 4.20 5.94 -10.25
N PHE A 40 4.22 4.61 -10.31
CA PHE A 40 4.08 3.91 -11.57
C PHE A 40 2.60 3.69 -11.90
N ASN A 41 2.18 4.18 -13.07
CA ASN A 41 0.81 4.05 -13.60
C ASN A 41 -0.31 4.60 -12.70
N LEU A 42 -0.02 5.54 -11.79
CA LEU A 42 -1.10 6.24 -11.08
C LEU A 42 -1.98 6.95 -12.12
N PRO A 43 -3.29 6.66 -12.18
CA PRO A 43 -4.17 7.35 -13.12
C PRO A 43 -4.21 8.84 -12.83
N LYS A 44 -4.31 9.65 -13.88
CA LYS A 44 -4.29 11.11 -13.76
C LYS A 44 -5.48 11.60 -12.94
N CYS A 45 -5.20 12.40 -11.92
CA CYS A 45 -6.19 13.14 -11.16
C CYS A 45 -6.04 14.65 -11.44
N GLU A 46 -7.15 15.37 -11.62
CA GLU A 46 -7.10 16.81 -11.97
C GLU A 46 -6.63 17.67 -10.79
N SER A 47 -6.97 17.30 -9.56
CA SER A 47 -6.65 18.03 -8.33
C SER A 47 -5.35 17.55 -7.65
N ASN A 48 -4.82 16.37 -8.01
CA ASN A 48 -3.81 15.63 -7.23
C ASN A 48 -4.23 15.32 -5.77
N VAL A 49 -5.52 15.42 -5.46
CA VAL A 49 -6.10 15.10 -4.15
C VAL A 49 -7.02 13.89 -4.31
N TRP A 50 -6.94 12.98 -3.35
CA TRP A 50 -7.72 11.75 -3.33
C TRP A 50 -8.54 11.68 -2.04
N ASP A 51 -9.84 11.39 -2.16
CA ASP A 51 -10.75 11.16 -1.03
C ASP A 51 -10.83 9.65 -0.75
N ILE A 52 -10.60 9.25 0.49
CA ILE A 52 -10.84 7.87 0.92
C ILE A 52 -12.35 7.67 1.11
N LYS A 53 -12.93 6.70 0.39
CA LYS A 53 -14.37 6.38 0.46
C LYS A 53 -14.69 5.56 1.72
N GLY A 54 -15.41 6.17 2.66
CA GLY A 54 -15.89 5.50 3.87
C GLY A 54 -14.91 5.63 5.04
N PRO A 55 -15.24 5.10 6.24
CA PRO A 55 -14.53 5.42 7.49
C PRO A 55 -13.16 4.75 7.64
N GLN A 56 -12.67 4.07 6.60
CA GLN A 56 -11.63 3.06 6.65
C GLN A 56 -10.38 3.53 5.91
N TYR A 57 -9.18 3.32 6.45
CA TYR A 57 -7.94 3.68 5.75
C TYR A 57 -7.59 2.72 4.60
N ASP A 58 -8.15 1.51 4.65
CA ASP A 58 -7.93 0.44 3.69
C ASP A 58 -9.23 0.22 2.91
N THR A 59 -9.50 1.13 1.98
CA THR A 59 -10.69 1.15 1.12
C THR A 59 -10.35 1.91 -0.16
N TYR A 60 -11.34 2.10 -1.01
CA TYR A 60 -11.20 2.85 -2.24
C TYR A 60 -10.81 4.31 -2.01
N SER A 61 -10.02 4.86 -2.94
CA SER A 61 -9.80 6.31 -3.02
C SER A 61 -10.32 6.85 -4.35
N SER A 62 -11.04 7.96 -4.33
CA SER A 62 -11.55 8.64 -5.53
C SER A 62 -10.84 9.98 -5.73
N CYS A 63 -10.53 10.31 -6.99
CA CYS A 63 -9.97 11.62 -7.32
C CYS A 63 -11.00 12.73 -7.01
N THR A 64 -10.60 13.73 -6.21
CA THR A 64 -11.52 14.80 -5.83
C THR A 64 -11.88 15.67 -7.03
N GLY A 65 -13.11 16.18 -7.06
CA GLY A 65 -13.56 17.07 -8.13
C GLY A 65 -13.90 16.37 -9.45
N SER A 66 -13.91 15.04 -9.49
CA SER A 66 -14.31 14.26 -10.66
C SER A 66 -15.50 13.35 -10.35
N THR A 67 -16.62 13.55 -11.05
CA THR A 67 -17.84 12.75 -10.86
C THR A 67 -17.73 11.32 -11.42
N ASN A 68 -16.85 11.11 -12.41
CA ASN A 68 -16.55 9.79 -13.01
C ASN A 68 -15.02 9.55 -13.06
N GLY A 69 -14.31 10.08 -12.06
CA GLY A 69 -12.86 10.02 -11.99
C GLY A 69 -12.33 8.62 -11.73
N PRO A 70 -11.02 8.41 -11.89
CA PRO A 70 -10.40 7.14 -11.52
C PRO A 70 -10.64 6.82 -10.04
N VAL A 71 -10.88 5.53 -9.77
CA VAL A 71 -10.96 4.98 -8.42
C VAL A 71 -9.74 4.10 -8.19
N LEU A 72 -9.05 4.29 -7.08
CA LEU A 72 -7.94 3.46 -6.63
C LEU A 72 -8.47 2.41 -5.67
N GLY A 73 -7.91 1.20 -5.74
CA GLY A 73 -8.22 0.09 -4.83
C GLY A 73 -7.73 0.29 -3.39
N ILE A 74 -6.97 1.37 -3.15
CA ILE A 74 -6.29 1.65 -1.89
C ILE A 74 -5.91 3.12 -1.79
N ASN A 75 -5.63 3.60 -0.58
CA ASN A 75 -4.98 4.90 -0.33
C ASN A 75 -3.75 5.09 -1.22
N VAL A 76 -3.67 6.26 -1.85
CA VAL A 76 -2.63 6.63 -2.82
C VAL A 76 -1.20 6.37 -2.33
N PHE A 77 -0.89 6.52 -1.03
CA PHE A 77 0.50 6.40 -0.53
C PHE A 77 0.96 4.97 -0.26
N ARG A 78 0.07 3.98 -0.34
CA ARG A 78 0.42 2.58 -0.03
C ARG A 78 0.94 1.84 -1.26
N CYS A 79 0.58 2.31 -2.45
CA CYS A 79 0.90 1.64 -3.70
C CYS A 79 2.02 2.36 -4.45
N HIS A 80 3.09 1.63 -4.76
CA HIS A 80 4.19 2.11 -5.60
C HIS A 80 3.85 2.01 -7.09
N LYS A 81 3.14 0.94 -7.47
CA LYS A 81 2.74 0.67 -8.86
C LYS A 81 1.30 0.22 -8.96
N TYR A 82 0.50 1.01 -9.65
CA TYR A 82 -0.89 0.68 -9.97
C TYR A 82 -0.98 -0.22 -11.21
N ALA A 83 -2.05 -0.99 -11.28
CA ALA A 83 -2.40 -1.78 -12.47
C ALA A 83 -2.52 -0.86 -13.70
N ALA A 84 -1.99 -1.29 -14.85
CA ALA A 84 -2.07 -0.50 -16.08
C ALA A 84 -3.51 -0.34 -16.61
N THR A 85 -4.40 -1.27 -16.25
CA THR A 85 -5.80 -1.29 -16.63
C THR A 85 -6.68 -1.48 -15.39
N PRO A 86 -7.80 -0.75 -15.26
CA PRO A 86 -8.72 -0.95 -14.16
C PRO A 86 -9.52 -2.25 -14.31
N GLN A 87 -10.06 -2.73 -13.20
CA GLN A 87 -11.07 -3.77 -13.16
C GLN A 87 -12.43 -3.18 -12.78
N MET A 88 -13.51 -3.76 -13.30
CA MET A 88 -14.86 -3.33 -12.95
C MET A 88 -15.30 -3.99 -11.64
N ILE A 89 -15.62 -3.17 -10.63
CA ILE A 89 -16.12 -3.64 -9.33
C ILE A 89 -17.32 -2.79 -8.94
N ASP A 90 -18.47 -3.41 -8.74
CA ASP A 90 -19.71 -2.73 -8.31
C ASP A 90 -20.10 -1.49 -9.16
N GLY A 91 -19.71 -1.50 -10.45
CA GLY A 91 -19.97 -0.40 -11.39
C GLY A 91 -18.86 0.65 -11.48
N ASP A 92 -17.86 0.61 -10.60
CA ASP A 92 -16.69 1.50 -10.64
C ASP A 92 -15.53 0.85 -11.44
N SER A 93 -14.77 1.68 -12.18
CA SER A 93 -13.48 1.29 -12.78
C SER A 93 -12.36 1.48 -11.76
N VAL A 94 -11.94 0.39 -11.11
CA VAL A 94 -11.00 0.41 -9.98
C VAL A 94 -9.61 -0.03 -10.41
N TYR A 95 -8.61 0.81 -10.18
CA TYR A 95 -7.19 0.51 -10.36
C TYR A 95 -6.65 -0.18 -9.11
N GLY A 96 -6.34 -1.48 -9.22
CA GLY A 96 -5.68 -2.23 -8.15
C GLY A 96 -4.20 -1.85 -7.98
N CYS A 97 -3.60 -2.33 -6.89
CA CYS A 97 -2.17 -2.15 -6.63
C CYS A 97 -1.35 -3.38 -7.02
N ASP A 98 -0.44 -3.24 -7.97
CA ASP A 98 0.46 -4.33 -8.40
C ASP A 98 1.69 -4.44 -7.50
N GLU A 99 2.13 -3.33 -6.91
CA GLU A 99 3.31 -3.29 -6.03
C GLU A 99 3.11 -2.28 -4.90
N CYS A 100 3.23 -2.75 -3.65
CA CYS A 100 3.21 -1.88 -2.49
C CYS A 100 4.56 -1.18 -2.28
N PHE A 101 4.54 -0.01 -1.65
CA PHE A 101 5.73 0.43 -0.93
C PHE A 101 6.05 -0.54 0.23
N PHE A 102 7.24 -0.47 0.84
CA PHE A 102 7.62 -1.39 1.93
C PHE A 102 7.25 -0.87 3.33
N GLY A 103 7.01 0.42 3.44
CA GLY A 103 6.61 1.09 4.66
C GLY A 103 6.64 2.60 4.47
N TYR A 104 6.48 3.34 5.57
CA TYR A 104 6.58 4.79 5.53
C TYR A 104 7.16 5.38 6.81
N ARG A 105 7.62 6.64 6.70
CA ARG A 105 7.92 7.51 7.84
C ARG A 105 7.19 8.84 7.72
N ARG A 106 7.04 9.54 8.84
CA ARG A 106 6.57 10.93 8.86
C ARG A 106 7.77 11.86 8.73
N VAL A 107 7.64 12.89 7.90
CA VAL A 107 8.65 13.93 7.70
C VAL A 107 8.07 15.27 8.14
N GLY A 108 8.90 16.13 8.74
CA GLY A 108 8.54 17.52 9.05
C GLY A 108 7.96 17.79 10.45
N PRO A 109 7.90 19.08 10.86
CA PRO A 109 7.79 19.47 12.28
C PRO A 109 6.36 19.77 12.80
N GLY A 110 5.27 19.36 12.11
CA GLY A 110 3.91 19.43 12.68
C GLY A 110 2.83 20.22 11.90
N GLY A 111 2.97 20.36 10.57
CA GLY A 111 1.88 20.75 9.65
C GLY A 111 1.09 19.54 9.12
N PRO A 112 0.40 19.62 7.95
CA PRO A 112 -0.13 18.44 7.27
C PRO A 112 0.93 17.35 7.23
N GLN A 113 0.56 16.12 7.55
CA GLN A 113 1.53 15.05 7.80
C GLN A 113 2.15 14.63 6.47
N GLU A 114 3.38 15.09 6.22
CA GLU A 114 4.16 14.60 5.11
C GLU A 114 4.54 13.16 5.39
N ILE A 115 4.09 12.28 4.50
CA ILE A 115 4.41 10.86 4.53
C ILE A 115 5.46 10.60 3.46
N GLN A 116 6.56 9.99 3.85
CA GLN A 116 7.51 9.43 2.92
C GLN A 116 7.31 7.92 2.87
N PRO A 117 6.57 7.38 1.87
CA PRO A 117 6.56 5.97 1.61
C PRO A 117 7.92 5.55 1.03
N LEU A 118 8.30 4.30 1.28
CA LEU A 118 9.66 3.83 1.07
C LEU A 118 9.70 2.73 0.03
N THR A 119 10.55 2.91 -0.98
CA THR A 119 10.92 1.82 -1.89
C THR A 119 11.68 0.75 -1.13
N GLN A 120 11.89 -0.43 -1.74
CA GLN A 120 12.69 -1.47 -1.11
C GLN A 120 14.12 -1.00 -0.77
N VAL A 121 14.68 -0.13 -1.61
CA VAL A 121 16.04 0.40 -1.44
C VAL A 121 16.08 1.30 -0.22
N ASP A 122 15.17 2.27 -0.12
CA ASP A 122 15.10 3.21 1.00
C ASP A 122 14.79 2.48 2.30
N TYR A 123 13.87 1.52 2.25
CA TYR A 123 13.50 0.68 3.39
C TYR A 123 14.69 -0.10 3.97
N LYS A 124 15.59 -0.60 3.12
CA LYS A 124 16.82 -1.29 3.55
C LYS A 124 17.90 -0.34 4.07
N ALA A 125 17.90 0.91 3.60
CA ALA A 125 18.89 1.92 3.97
C ALA A 125 18.57 2.61 5.31
N LEU A 126 17.30 2.60 5.74
CA LEU A 126 16.84 3.26 6.95
C LEU A 126 16.87 2.36 8.18
N SER A 127 17.05 2.98 9.35
CA SER A 127 16.97 2.29 10.63
C SER A 127 15.50 2.15 11.08
N PHE A 128 15.18 1.05 11.80
CA PHE A 128 13.83 0.78 12.31
C PHE A 128 13.14 1.90 13.11
N PRO A 129 13.82 2.67 13.99
CA PRO A 129 13.14 3.70 14.79
C PRO A 129 12.56 4.86 13.96
N GLU A 130 12.93 4.99 12.69
CA GLU A 130 12.38 6.01 11.79
C GLU A 130 11.09 5.57 11.11
N LEU A 131 10.81 4.27 11.04
CA LEU A 131 9.63 3.71 10.37
C LEU A 131 8.41 3.81 11.28
N ARG A 132 7.27 4.19 10.70
CA ARG A 132 6.00 4.36 11.41
C ARG A 132 4.95 3.31 11.04
N GLY A 133 5.10 2.67 9.88
CA GLY A 133 4.23 1.60 9.44
C GLY A 133 4.84 0.85 8.27
N TYR A 134 4.32 -0.34 8.03
CA TYR A 134 4.77 -1.31 7.04
C TYR A 134 3.60 -1.67 6.14
N PHE A 135 3.88 -1.91 4.87
CA PHE A 135 2.86 -2.35 3.94
C PHE A 135 3.13 -3.77 3.48
N VAL A 136 2.07 -4.59 3.47
CA VAL A 136 2.12 -5.99 3.01
C VAL A 136 1.15 -6.15 1.84
N PRO A 137 1.55 -6.77 0.72
CA PRO A 137 0.65 -7.04 -0.38
C PRO A 137 -0.59 -7.81 0.10
N GLN A 138 -1.77 -7.41 -0.38
CA GLN A 138 -3.00 -8.13 -0.06
C GLN A 138 -3.95 -8.26 -1.26
N VAL A 139 -4.85 -9.21 -1.15
CA VAL A 139 -5.98 -9.42 -2.07
C VAL A 139 -7.27 -9.37 -1.27
N ILE A 140 -8.26 -8.62 -1.76
CA ILE A 140 -9.60 -8.51 -1.16
C ILE A 140 -10.57 -9.38 -1.93
N ALA A 141 -10.97 -10.50 -1.31
CA ALA A 141 -11.73 -11.56 -1.97
C ALA A 141 -13.12 -11.11 -2.43
N ASP A 142 -13.89 -10.43 -1.57
CA ASP A 142 -15.24 -9.95 -1.87
C ASP A 142 -15.30 -8.75 -2.84
N ARG A 143 -14.13 -8.30 -3.33
CA ARG A 143 -13.98 -7.27 -4.36
C ARG A 143 -13.30 -7.83 -5.60
N ALA A 144 -13.76 -8.99 -6.06
CA ALA A 144 -13.27 -9.65 -7.26
C ALA A 144 -11.74 -9.87 -7.25
N GLY A 145 -11.16 -10.17 -6.08
CA GLY A 145 -9.71 -10.37 -5.95
C GLY A 145 -8.90 -9.08 -6.15
N LEU A 146 -9.43 -7.94 -5.71
CA LEU A 146 -8.74 -6.66 -5.79
C LEU A 146 -7.40 -6.70 -5.07
N ARG A 147 -6.33 -6.41 -5.81
CA ARG A 147 -5.00 -6.23 -5.23
C ARG A 147 -4.89 -4.87 -4.52
N SER A 148 -4.40 -4.89 -3.29
CA SER A 148 -4.26 -3.74 -2.39
C SER A 148 -3.00 -3.91 -1.52
N CYS A 149 -2.80 -3.01 -0.57
CA CYS A 149 -1.69 -3.00 0.39
C CYS A 149 -2.21 -2.83 1.82
N PHE A 150 -2.00 -3.84 2.64
CA PHE A 150 -2.37 -3.86 4.05
C PHE A 150 -1.39 -3.02 4.85
N LEU A 151 -1.87 -2.20 5.79
CA LEU A 151 -1.04 -1.42 6.70
C LEU A 151 -0.96 -2.10 8.06
N THR A 152 0.26 -2.21 8.60
CA THR A 152 0.49 -2.63 9.99
C THR A 152 1.70 -1.95 10.59
N GLU A 153 1.84 -1.97 11.91
CA GLU A 153 3.06 -1.56 12.61
C GLU A 153 4.08 -2.69 12.76
N GLY A 154 3.69 -3.93 12.47
CA GLY A 154 4.52 -5.11 12.65
C GLY A 154 5.38 -5.40 11.44
N LYS A 155 6.66 -4.98 11.51
CA LYS A 155 7.65 -5.22 10.45
C LYS A 155 7.63 -6.67 9.93
N ASN A 156 7.61 -7.60 10.88
CA ASN A 156 7.86 -9.01 10.59
C ASN A 156 6.67 -9.70 9.90
N LEU A 157 5.54 -9.01 9.73
CA LEU A 157 4.42 -9.57 8.98
C LEU A 157 4.80 -9.85 7.52
N GLY A 158 5.55 -8.96 6.86
CA GLY A 158 6.06 -9.17 5.50
C GLY A 158 7.20 -10.20 5.38
N ASP A 159 7.75 -10.65 6.52
CA ASP A 159 8.69 -11.76 6.59
C ASP A 159 7.97 -13.10 6.72
N LEU A 160 6.79 -13.11 7.37
CA LEU A 160 5.93 -14.29 7.48
C LEU A 160 5.10 -14.50 6.21
N CYS A 161 4.45 -13.44 5.73
CA CYS A 161 3.48 -13.47 4.64
C CYS A 161 4.10 -12.90 3.36
N SER A 162 4.03 -13.65 2.27
CA SER A 162 4.26 -13.15 0.92
C SER A 162 3.13 -12.24 0.46
N SER A 163 1.90 -12.58 0.84
CA SER A 163 0.70 -11.77 0.68
C SER A 163 -0.34 -12.14 1.75
N ILE A 164 -1.34 -11.30 1.90
CA ILE A 164 -2.51 -11.53 2.74
C ILE A 164 -3.74 -11.66 1.84
N GLU A 165 -4.54 -12.71 2.03
CA GLU A 165 -5.87 -12.79 1.43
C GLU A 165 -6.91 -12.42 2.48
N ARG A 166 -7.56 -11.27 2.32
CA ARG A 166 -8.60 -10.79 3.22
C ARG A 166 -9.97 -10.98 2.60
N ALA A 167 -10.93 -11.38 3.43
CA ALA A 167 -12.30 -11.60 2.99
C ALA A 167 -12.93 -10.30 2.44
N SER A 168 -12.66 -9.17 3.09
CA SER A 168 -13.16 -7.84 2.74
C SER A 168 -12.20 -6.76 3.26
N PHE A 169 -12.46 -5.50 2.92
CA PHE A 169 -11.95 -4.38 3.70
C PHE A 169 -12.43 -4.47 5.16
N GLY A 170 -11.66 -3.95 6.11
CA GLY A 170 -11.82 -4.19 7.54
C GLY A 170 -12.90 -3.30 8.13
N GLN A 171 -14.01 -3.90 8.55
CA GLN A 171 -15.06 -3.17 9.26
C GLN A 171 -14.67 -2.93 10.73
N ALA A 172 -15.57 -2.35 11.53
CA ALA A 172 -15.34 -2.09 12.96
C ALA A 172 -14.86 -3.33 13.75
N GLY A 173 -15.13 -4.54 13.26
CA GLY A 173 -14.65 -5.81 13.84
C GLY A 173 -13.48 -6.49 13.12
N GLY A 174 -12.89 -5.85 12.10
CA GLY A 174 -11.90 -6.47 11.21
C GLY A 174 -12.52 -7.41 10.17
N ALA A 175 -11.67 -8.04 9.36
CA ALA A 175 -12.05 -9.05 8.37
C ALA A 175 -11.21 -10.32 8.53
N ALA A 176 -11.82 -11.48 8.30
CA ALA A 176 -11.09 -12.75 8.28
C ALA A 176 -10.00 -12.70 7.21
N ALA A 177 -8.86 -13.30 7.51
CA ALA A 177 -7.68 -13.24 6.66
C ALA A 177 -6.88 -14.55 6.67
N MET A 178 -6.24 -14.82 5.56
CA MET A 178 -5.22 -15.86 5.38
C MET A 178 -3.88 -15.19 5.04
N CYS A 179 -2.82 -15.69 5.66
CA CYS A 179 -1.45 -15.34 5.32
C CYS A 179 -0.93 -16.38 4.34
N ILE A 180 -0.57 -15.97 3.14
CA ILE A 180 0.15 -16.83 2.19
C ILE A 180 1.62 -16.81 2.59
N LEU A 181 2.10 -17.92 3.15
CA LEU A 181 3.41 -17.98 3.77
C LEU A 181 4.52 -17.76 2.75
N LYS A 182 5.46 -16.88 3.10
CA LYS A 182 6.70 -16.67 2.33
C LYS A 182 7.57 -17.92 2.31
N HIS A 183 7.54 -18.66 3.42
CA HIS A 183 8.22 -19.94 3.59
C HIS A 183 7.20 -20.96 4.10
N PRO A 184 6.89 -22.02 3.32
CA PRO A 184 5.98 -23.06 3.76
C PRO A 184 6.39 -23.66 5.10
N LYS A 185 5.41 -23.98 5.94
CA LYS A 185 5.64 -24.62 7.23
C LYS A 185 5.60 -26.14 7.07
N GLY A 186 6.74 -26.79 7.35
CA GLY A 186 6.91 -28.24 7.18
C GLY A 186 7.69 -28.59 5.90
N CYS A 187 7.89 -29.89 5.66
CA CYS A 187 8.61 -30.40 4.49
C CYS A 187 7.78 -31.48 3.77
N GLY A 188 7.68 -31.39 2.44
CA GLY A 188 7.04 -32.42 1.60
C GLY A 188 5.52 -32.26 1.43
N GLU A 189 4.87 -33.33 0.99
CA GLU A 189 3.39 -33.38 0.86
C GLU A 189 2.75 -33.18 2.23
N GLY A 190 2.10 -32.04 2.43
CA GLY A 190 1.54 -31.61 3.72
C GLY A 190 2.19 -30.36 4.31
N SER A 191 3.17 -29.75 3.64
CA SER A 191 3.65 -28.41 4.02
C SER A 191 2.50 -27.40 3.91
N ALA A 192 2.24 -26.65 4.99
CA ALA A 192 1.28 -25.56 4.93
C ALA A 192 1.88 -24.39 4.15
N THR A 193 1.21 -23.97 3.08
CA THR A 193 1.56 -22.80 2.28
C THR A 193 0.81 -21.54 2.71
N GLU A 194 -0.21 -21.70 3.54
CA GLU A 194 -1.03 -20.62 4.08
C GLU A 194 -1.43 -20.94 5.50
N LEU A 195 -1.64 -19.90 6.31
CA LEU A 195 -2.18 -20.01 7.67
C LEU A 195 -3.24 -18.94 7.91
N PRO A 196 -4.32 -19.24 8.63
CA PRO A 196 -5.28 -18.22 9.02
C PRO A 196 -4.68 -17.27 10.05
N PHE A 197 -5.16 -16.03 10.07
CA PHE A 197 -4.92 -15.14 11.20
C PHE A 197 -5.73 -15.60 12.43
N ALA A 198 -5.17 -15.41 13.62
CA ALA A 198 -5.79 -15.80 14.89
C ALA A 198 -7.03 -14.95 15.20
N GLU A 199 -7.00 -13.68 14.79
CA GLU A 199 -8.07 -12.71 14.92
C GLU A 199 -8.30 -12.02 13.57
N PRO A 200 -9.52 -11.51 13.31
CA PRO A 200 -9.77 -10.68 12.13
C PRO A 200 -8.84 -9.47 12.07
N LEU A 201 -8.31 -9.17 10.88
CA LEU A 201 -7.42 -8.02 10.64
C LEU A 201 -8.23 -6.73 10.49
N GLN A 202 -7.83 -5.71 11.25
CA GLN A 202 -8.35 -4.35 11.15
C GLN A 202 -7.53 -3.52 10.14
N ASP A 203 -8.09 -2.42 9.64
CA ASP A 203 -7.46 -1.61 8.57
C ASP A 203 -6.21 -0.83 8.99
N ASP A 204 -6.09 -0.58 10.29
CA ASP A 204 -4.92 -0.02 10.95
C ASP A 204 -4.53 -0.98 12.08
N ASP A 205 -4.03 -2.16 11.71
CA ASP A 205 -3.63 -3.15 12.71
C ASP A 205 -2.35 -2.68 13.41
N ASN A 206 -2.56 -2.10 14.59
CA ASN A 206 -1.56 -1.60 15.52
C ASN A 206 -0.71 -2.70 16.17
N CYS A 207 -0.81 -3.94 15.69
CA CYS A 207 0.12 -4.98 16.07
C CYS A 207 1.56 -4.64 15.67
N HIS A 208 2.48 -4.67 16.63
CA HIS A 208 3.90 -4.41 16.40
C HIS A 208 4.72 -5.67 16.10
N GLU A 209 4.19 -6.85 16.46
CA GLU A 209 4.89 -8.13 16.25
C GLU A 209 3.89 -9.25 15.99
N TYR A 210 4.10 -9.97 14.88
CA TYR A 210 3.34 -11.17 14.54
C TYR A 210 4.18 -12.43 14.69
N ALA A 211 3.55 -13.55 15.03
CA ALA A 211 4.22 -14.84 15.03
C ALA A 211 3.26 -15.97 14.63
N ILE A 212 3.83 -17.11 14.24
CA ILE A 212 3.05 -18.34 14.09
C ILE A 212 2.83 -18.94 15.48
N VAL A 213 1.58 -18.94 15.95
CA VAL A 213 1.17 -19.50 17.25
C VAL A 213 0.02 -20.46 17.01
N ASN A 214 0.14 -21.72 17.43
CA ASN A 214 -0.88 -22.76 17.28
C ASN A 214 -1.44 -22.84 15.85
N ASP A 215 -0.54 -22.86 14.85
CA ASP A 215 -0.88 -22.90 13.41
C ASP A 215 -1.74 -21.73 12.91
N LYS A 216 -1.58 -20.56 13.54
CA LYS A 216 -2.20 -19.31 13.10
C LYS A 216 -1.19 -18.16 13.12
N ILE A 217 -1.40 -17.13 12.31
CA ILE A 217 -0.69 -15.87 12.44
C ILE A 217 -1.35 -15.06 13.56
N ALA A 218 -0.67 -14.91 14.68
CA ALA A 218 -1.17 -14.20 15.84
C ALA A 218 -0.36 -12.92 16.07
N CYS A 219 -1.06 -11.85 16.46
CA CYS A 219 -0.38 -10.70 17.03
C CYS A 219 0.14 -11.07 18.42
N THR A 220 1.44 -10.95 18.65
CA THR A 220 2.07 -11.24 19.94
C THR A 220 2.34 -9.99 20.75
N LYS A 221 2.18 -8.80 20.16
CA LYS A 221 2.41 -7.52 20.83
C LYS A 221 1.56 -6.40 20.23
N ARG A 222 0.61 -5.89 21.03
CA ARG A 222 -0.11 -4.64 20.80
C ARG A 222 0.18 -3.76 22.01
N ASN A 223 0.79 -2.59 21.81
CA ASN A 223 1.17 -1.63 22.87
C ASN A 223 2.04 -2.20 24.02
#